data_AF-A0A845M4Z6-F1
#
_entry.id   AF-A0A845M4Z6-F1
#
_cell.length_a   1.000
_cell.length_b   1.000
_cell.length_c   1.000
_cell.angle_alpha   90.00
_cell.angle_beta   90.00
_cell.angle_gamma   90.00
#
_symmetry.space_group_name_H-M   'P 1'
#
loop_
_entity.id
_entity.type
_entity.pdbx_description
1 polymer ?
#
loop_
_entity_poly.entity_id
_entity_poly.type
_entity_poly.pdbx_seq_one_letter_code
_entity_poly.pdbx_strand_id
1 'polypeptide(L)'
;AGSVTTEESAEQSTVETPISGEADGNAAAADLLIKGKTTFREVLDAGVSEADLERALGSEMPNPLTVIKTFCTEQDLDFETVKTALQALVDAE
;
A
#
# COMPACT_ATOMS: atom_id res chain seq x y z
N ALA A 1 -33.92 6.61 -41.05
CA ALA A 1 -34.77 5.80 -40.15
C ALA A 1 -33.84 5.35 -39.04
N GLY A 2 -33.95 5.86 -37.81
CA GLY A 2 -35.16 5.79 -36.99
C GLY A 2 -35.31 4.32 -36.57
N SER A 3 -35.27 3.93 -35.30
CA SER A 3 -35.90 4.62 -34.19
C SER A 3 -35.36 4.11 -32.85
N VAL A 4 -35.41 5.04 -31.89
CA VAL A 4 -35.39 4.84 -30.45
C VAL A 4 -36.59 3.98 -30.00
N THR A 5 -36.35 3.13 -28.99
CA THR A 5 -37.34 2.55 -28.06
C THR A 5 -36.66 2.64 -26.68
N THR A 6 -37.05 3.59 -25.82
CA THR A 6 -38.12 3.54 -24.79
C THR A 6 -37.89 2.43 -23.78
N GLU A 7 -37.61 2.81 -22.53
CA GLU A 7 -38.33 2.51 -21.27
C GLU A 7 -37.19 2.06 -20.31
N GLU A 8 -37.18 2.16 -18.99
CA GLU A 8 -38.14 2.27 -17.90
C GLU A 8 -37.23 2.51 -16.68
N SER A 9 -37.35 3.57 -15.90
CA SER A 9 -38.19 3.62 -14.70
C SER A 9 -38.13 2.40 -13.76
N ALA A 10 -36.97 2.12 -13.19
CA ALA A 10 -36.77 1.65 -11.80
C ALA A 10 -35.25 1.76 -11.57
N GLU A 11 -34.73 2.11 -10.40
CA GLU A 11 -34.69 1.25 -9.24
C GLU A 11 -34.36 2.07 -7.97
N GLN A 12 -35.06 1.72 -6.89
CA GLN A 12 -34.55 1.57 -5.51
C GLN A 12 -33.85 2.81 -4.91
N SER A 13 -34.41 3.53 -3.93
CA SER A 13 -34.95 3.05 -2.66
C SER A 13 -34.28 1.79 -2.13
N THR A 14 -33.10 1.94 -1.53
CA THR A 14 -32.78 1.25 -0.27
C THR A 14 -31.62 1.93 0.45
N VAL A 15 -31.83 2.04 1.75
CA VAL A 15 -30.92 2.41 2.84
C VAL A 15 -29.57 1.71 2.75
N GLU A 16 -28.50 2.36 3.24
CA GLU A 16 -27.48 1.71 4.09
C GLU A 16 -26.52 2.76 4.67
N THR A 17 -26.86 3.28 5.85
CA THR A 17 -25.88 3.42 6.94
C THR A 17 -26.19 2.25 7.86
N PRO A 18 -25.28 1.28 7.99
CA PRO A 18 -24.21 1.43 8.97
C PRO A 18 -22.90 0.71 8.58
N ILE A 19 -21.76 1.40 8.60
CA ILE A 19 -20.49 0.70 8.87
C ILE A 19 -20.05 1.00 10.29
N SER A 20 -20.32 0.00 11.12
CA SER A 20 -19.64 -0.29 12.38
C SER A 20 -18.13 -0.25 12.16
N GLY A 21 -17.39 0.25 13.15
CA GLY A 21 -15.95 0.48 13.05
C GLY A 21 -15.16 -0.77 12.64
N GLU A 22 -14.33 -0.57 11.63
CA GLU A 22 -13.14 -1.35 11.36
C GLU A 22 -12.00 -0.32 11.27
N ALA A 23 -11.20 -0.24 12.32
CA ALA A 23 -9.88 0.35 12.19
C ALA A 23 -9.06 -0.60 11.30
N ASP A 24 -8.68 -0.15 10.11
CA ASP A 24 -7.29 -0.15 9.64
C ASP A 24 -7.23 0.30 8.17
N GLY A 25 -6.46 1.36 7.91
CA GLY A 25 -5.72 1.42 6.64
C GLY A 25 -6.25 2.26 5.48
N ASN A 26 -7.07 3.30 5.68
CA ASN A 26 -7.01 4.45 4.76
C ASN A 26 -5.77 5.29 5.14
N ALA A 27 -4.59 4.70 5.06
CA ALA A 27 -3.36 5.46 5.14
C ALA A 27 -3.30 6.28 3.86
N ALA A 28 -3.72 7.54 3.96
CA ALA A 28 -3.28 8.54 3.01
C ALA A 28 -1.77 8.35 2.84
N ALA A 29 -1.32 8.17 1.60
CA ALA A 29 0.03 7.74 1.24
C ALA A 29 1.17 8.53 1.93
N ALA A 30 0.87 9.72 2.47
CA ALA A 30 1.80 10.62 3.14
C ALA A 30 2.25 10.21 4.56
N ASP A 31 1.62 9.23 5.22
CA ASP A 31 1.90 8.92 6.65
C ASP A 31 2.28 7.45 6.91
N LEU A 32 2.71 6.69 5.89
CA LEU A 32 3.09 5.29 6.11
C LEU A 32 4.41 5.19 6.88
N LEU A 33 4.31 4.87 8.18
CA LEU A 33 5.49 4.66 9.02
C LEU A 33 6.03 3.23 8.86
N ILE A 34 7.22 3.10 8.26
CA ILE A 34 7.93 1.83 8.11
C ILE A 34 8.25 1.27 9.49
N LYS A 35 7.61 0.17 9.86
CA LYS A 35 7.81 -0.56 11.12
C LYS A 35 8.35 -1.94 10.81
N GLY A 36 8.83 -2.64 11.83
CA GLY A 36 9.29 -4.02 11.67
C GLY A 36 8.19 -5.04 11.35
N LYS A 37 6.94 -4.58 11.19
CA LYS A 37 5.78 -5.35 10.69
C LYS A 37 5.33 -4.92 9.29
N THR A 38 5.90 -3.84 8.77
CA THR A 38 5.58 -3.31 7.44
C THR A 38 6.16 -4.26 6.40
N THR A 39 5.34 -4.58 5.41
CA THR A 39 5.73 -5.39 4.26
C THR A 39 6.12 -4.50 3.10
N PHE A 40 6.89 -5.02 2.15
CA PHE A 40 7.23 -4.29 0.94
C PHE A 40 5.98 -3.83 0.17
N ARG A 41 4.89 -4.62 0.23
CA ARG A 41 3.58 -4.27 -0.31
C ARG A 41 3.07 -2.94 0.23
N GLU A 42 3.17 -2.69 1.53
CA GLU A 42 2.74 -1.41 2.11
C GLU A 42 3.60 -0.23 1.63
N VAL A 43 4.90 -0.46 1.41
CA VAL A 43 5.81 0.58 0.90
C VAL A 43 5.52 0.90 -0.56
N LEU A 44 5.20 -0.12 -1.36
CA LEU A 44 4.72 0.04 -2.73
C LEU A 44 3.37 0.77 -2.78
N ASP A 45 2.48 0.45 -1.83
CA ASP A 45 1.17 1.11 -1.71
C ASP A 45 1.31 2.58 -1.31
N ALA A 46 2.36 2.92 -0.55
CA ALA A 46 2.72 4.28 -0.19
C ALA A 46 3.33 5.10 -1.35
N GLY A 47 3.56 4.50 -2.52
CA GLY A 47 4.04 5.20 -3.73
C GLY A 47 5.52 4.99 -4.04
N VAL A 48 6.27 4.30 -3.17
CA VAL A 48 7.67 3.97 -3.47
C VAL A 48 7.72 2.91 -4.56
N SER A 49 8.57 3.10 -5.57
CA SER A 49 8.74 2.12 -6.64
C SER A 49 9.63 0.95 -6.22
N GLU A 50 9.45 -0.22 -6.86
CA GLU A 50 10.28 -1.41 -6.63
C GLU A 50 11.78 -1.08 -6.76
N ALA A 51 12.14 -0.27 -7.75
CA ALA A 51 13.52 0.16 -7.98
C ALA A 51 14.12 0.97 -6.81
N ASP A 52 13.33 1.80 -6.14
CA ASP A 52 13.80 2.59 -4.99
C ASP A 52 13.92 1.71 -3.74
N LEU A 53 13.03 0.74 -3.60
CA LEU A 53 13.14 -0.31 -2.60
C LEU A 53 14.39 -1.16 -2.79
N GLU A 54 14.67 -1.64 -4.00
CA GLU A 54 15.90 -2.38 -4.34
C GLU A 54 17.16 -1.57 -4.01
N ARG A 55 17.15 -0.25 -4.29
CA ARG A 55 18.24 0.66 -3.93
C ARG A 55 18.39 0.82 -2.42
N ALA A 56 17.28 0.95 -1.68
CA ALA A 56 17.29 1.09 -0.24
C ALA A 56 17.72 -0.20 0.48
N LEU A 57 17.38 -1.36 -0.09
CA LEU A 57 17.74 -2.68 0.40
C LEU A 57 19.16 -3.09 0.00
N GLY A 58 19.68 -2.53 -1.11
CA GLY A 58 20.95 -2.98 -1.71
C GLY A 58 20.89 -4.43 -2.21
N SER A 59 19.69 -4.94 -2.49
CA SER A 59 19.40 -6.30 -2.93
C SER A 59 18.15 -6.30 -3.82
N GLU A 60 18.00 -7.36 -4.62
CA GLU A 60 16.75 -7.58 -5.38
C GLU A 60 15.56 -7.65 -4.42
N MET A 61 14.45 -7.02 -4.81
CA MET A 61 13.26 -7.01 -3.98
C MET A 61 12.72 -8.45 -3.87
N PRO A 62 12.52 -8.97 -2.65
CA PRO A 62 11.89 -10.27 -2.45
C PRO A 62 10.38 -10.17 -2.67
N ASN A 63 9.64 -11.21 -2.27
CA ASN A 63 8.18 -11.19 -2.33
C ASN A 63 7.59 -9.95 -1.63
N PRO A 64 6.66 -9.19 -2.26
CA PRO A 64 6.08 -7.99 -1.67
C PRO A 64 5.32 -8.27 -0.35
N LEU A 65 4.89 -9.51 -0.13
CA LEU A 65 4.23 -9.95 1.11
C LEU A 65 5.23 -10.23 2.25
N THR A 66 6.54 -10.20 1.99
CA THR A 66 7.57 -10.38 3.01
C THR A 66 7.68 -9.13 3.89
N VAL A 67 7.84 -9.34 5.18
CA VAL A 67 8.08 -8.28 6.16
C VAL A 67 9.51 -7.77 6.01
N ILE A 68 9.68 -6.45 5.93
CA ILE A 68 10.98 -5.80 5.72
C ILE A 68 11.98 -6.25 6.80
N LYS A 69 11.57 -6.27 8.07
CA LYS A 69 12.43 -6.71 9.19
C LYS A 69 12.87 -8.17 9.07
N THR A 70 11.98 -9.07 8.64
CA THR A 70 12.33 -10.47 8.41
C THR A 70 13.36 -10.58 7.29
N PHE A 71 13.11 -9.93 6.15
CA PHE A 71 14.05 -9.91 5.03
C PHE A 71 15.41 -9.35 5.43
N CYS A 72 15.45 -8.21 6.13
CA CYS A 72 16.70 -7.66 6.63
C CYS A 72 17.44 -8.65 7.54
N THR A 73 16.71 -9.39 8.39
CA THR A 73 17.31 -10.40 9.27
C THR A 73 17.85 -11.60 8.48
N GLU A 74 17.16 -12.03 7.41
CA GLU A 74 17.59 -13.14 6.55
C GLU A 74 18.80 -12.79 5.68
N GLN A 75 18.87 -11.54 5.22
CA GLN A 75 19.95 -11.03 4.36
C GLN A 75 21.15 -10.47 5.15
N ASP A 76 21.14 -10.57 6.48
CA ASP A 76 22.13 -9.94 7.35
C ASP A 76 22.28 -8.43 7.09
N LEU A 77 21.15 -7.77 6.79
CA LEU A 77 21.05 -6.34 6.53
C LEU A 77 20.58 -5.58 7.78
N ASP A 78 21.00 -4.33 7.86
CA ASP A 78 20.69 -3.46 8.98
C ASP A 78 19.28 -2.85 8.82
N PHE A 79 18.29 -3.41 9.56
CA PHE A 79 16.89 -2.98 9.44
C PHE A 79 16.70 -1.49 9.73
N GLU A 80 17.44 -0.89 10.65
CA GLU A 80 17.30 0.54 10.93
C GLU A 80 17.76 1.39 9.75
N THR A 81 18.84 0.99 9.08
CA THR A 81 19.34 1.67 7.88
C THR A 81 18.32 1.55 6.74
N VAL A 82 17.84 0.33 6.47
CA VAL A 82 16.86 0.07 5.41
C VAL A 82 15.55 0.79 5.70
N LYS A 83 15.02 0.68 6.92
CA LYS A 83 13.81 1.38 7.35
C LYS A 83 13.95 2.89 7.12
N THR A 84 15.08 3.48 7.49
CA THR A 84 15.30 4.92 7.37
C THR A 84 15.34 5.34 5.91
N ALA A 85 16.00 4.57 5.04
CA ALA A 85 16.01 4.81 3.60
C ALA A 85 14.61 4.70 3.00
N LEU A 86 13.86 3.64 3.33
CA LEU A 86 12.48 3.46 2.87
C LEU A 86 11.54 4.54 3.39
N GLN A 87 11.68 4.92 4.66
CA GLN A 87 10.88 5.98 5.25
C GLN A 87 11.15 7.32 4.56
N ALA A 88 12.40 7.63 4.23
CA ALA A 88 12.75 8.84 3.49
C ALA A 88 12.17 8.86 2.08
N LEU A 89 12.05 7.69 1.43
CA LEU A 89 11.39 7.58 0.12
C LEU A 89 9.88 7.81 0.23
N VAL A 90 9.23 7.21 1.24
CA VAL A 90 7.81 7.43 1.51
C VAL A 90 7.52 8.89 1.89
N ASP A 91 8.38 9.52 2.69
CA ASP A 91 8.23 10.93 3.12
C ASP A 91 8.51 11.93 1.98
N ALA A 92 9.22 11.50 0.94
CA ALA A 92 9.57 12.34 -0.21
C ALA A 92 8.51 12.38 -1.32
N GLU A 93 7.50 11.49 -1.28
CA GLU A 93 6.37 11.45 -2.23
C GLU A 93 5.22 12.37 -1.79
#